data_AF-A0A845Y939-F1
#
_entry.id   AF-A0A845Y939-F1
#
_cell.length_a   1.000
_cell.length_b   1.000
_cell.length_c   1.000
_cell.angle_alpha   90.00
_cell.angle_beta   90.00
_cell.angle_gamma   90.00
#
_symmetry.space_group_name_H-M   'P 1'
#
loop_
_entity.id
_entity.type
_entity.pdbx_description
1 polymer ?
#
loop_
_entity_poly.entity_id
_entity_poly.type
_entity_poly.pdbx_seq_one_letter_code
_entity_poly.pdbx_strand_id
1 'polypeptide(L)'
;MAEAITREMVDLMLDYERLNRQTALIESQLESHQLRVAVTEARYRTGQGSTTSMIGLWQRMEDLAVRGSEKRIEQDQIKRALEILTGETDPIF
;
A
#
# COMPACT_ATOMS: atom_id res chain seq x y z
N MET A 1 -13.95 7.87 -31.13
CA MET A 1 -13.43 8.65 -29.99
C MET A 1 -14.09 8.23 -28.68
N ALA A 2 -15.42 8.26 -28.55
CA ALA A 2 -16.10 7.87 -27.31
C ALA A 2 -15.78 6.43 -26.82
N GLU A 3 -15.71 5.46 -27.72
CA GLU A 3 -15.35 4.07 -27.38
C GLU A 3 -13.90 3.91 -26.86
N ALA A 4 -12.97 4.74 -27.34
CA ALA A 4 -11.58 4.70 -26.92
C ALA A 4 -11.44 5.25 -25.49
N ILE A 5 -12.11 6.37 -25.20
CA ILE A 5 -12.17 6.98 -23.86
C ILE A 5 -12.82 6.01 -22.87
N THR A 6 -13.93 5.39 -23.26
CA THR A 6 -14.63 4.41 -22.41
C THR A 6 -13.74 3.22 -22.07
N ARG A 7 -12.96 2.71 -23.02
CA ARG A 7 -12.02 1.62 -22.79
C ARG A 7 -10.90 2.03 -21.84
N GLU A 8 -10.31 3.20 -22.07
CA GLU A 8 -9.26 3.76 -21.21
C GLU A 8 -9.73 3.94 -19.76
N MET A 9 -10.96 4.45 -19.56
CA MET A 9 -11.55 4.55 -18.23
C MET A 9 -11.73 3.19 -17.56
N VAL A 10 -12.21 2.18 -18.29
CA VAL A 10 -12.38 0.82 -17.75
C VAL A 10 -11.02 0.23 -17.35
N ASP A 11 -10.00 0.39 -18.18
CA ASP A 11 -8.66 -0.12 -17.89
C ASP A 11 -8.07 0.56 -16.63
N LEU A 12 -8.22 1.88 -16.50
CA LEU A 12 -7.80 2.62 -15.32
C LEU A 12 -8.56 2.18 -14.06
N MET A 13 -9.87 1.94 -14.13
CA MET A 13 -10.65 1.43 -12.99
C MET A 13 -10.19 0.02 -12.58
N LEU A 14 -9.93 -0.87 -13.53
CA LEU A 14 -9.43 -2.21 -13.24
C LEU A 14 -8.04 -2.17 -12.60
N ASP A 15 -7.16 -1.28 -13.07
CA ASP A 15 -5.86 -1.06 -12.47
C ASP A 15 -5.97 -0.48 -11.06
N TYR A 16 -6.89 0.47 -10.83
CA TYR A 16 -7.19 0.99 -9.49
C TYR A 16 -7.65 -0.10 -8.53
N GLU A 17 -8.59 -0.95 -8.93
CA GLU A 17 -9.08 -2.07 -8.11
C GLU A 17 -8.00 -3.13 -7.84
N ARG A 18 -7.10 -3.35 -8.80
CA ARG A 18 -5.92 -4.20 -8.59
C ARG A 18 -5.01 -3.59 -7.53
N LEU A 19 -4.70 -2.30 -7.62
CA LEU A 19 -3.87 -1.61 -6.64
C LEU A 19 -4.54 -1.59 -5.25
N ASN A 20 -5.85 -1.38 -5.19
CA ASN A 20 -6.59 -1.36 -3.93
C ASN A 20 -6.47 -2.70 -3.19
N ARG A 21 -6.62 -3.82 -3.91
CA ARG A 21 -6.41 -5.16 -3.35
C ARG A 21 -4.96 -5.39 -2.90
N GLN A 22 -3.98 -4.86 -3.64
CA GLN A 22 -2.57 -4.95 -3.27
C GLN A 22 -2.26 -4.12 -2.01
N THR A 23 -2.79 -2.91 -1.92
CA THR A 23 -2.65 -2.03 -0.75
C THR A 23 -3.26 -2.71 0.49
N ALA A 24 -4.49 -3.23 0.40
CA ALA A 24 -5.13 -3.95 1.49
C ALA A 24 -4.34 -5.18 1.97
N LEU A 25 -3.74 -5.93 1.03
CA LEU A 25 -2.87 -7.05 1.36
C LEU A 25 -1.60 -6.58 2.10
N ILE A 26 -0.95 -5.52 1.63
CA ILE A 26 0.25 -4.98 2.27
C ILE A 26 -0.08 -4.45 3.68
N GLU A 27 -1.23 -3.79 3.86
CA GLU A 27 -1.69 -3.30 5.16
C GLU A 27 -1.92 -4.46 6.15
N SER A 28 -2.59 -5.52 5.70
CA SER A 28 -2.79 -6.73 6.52
C SER A 28 -1.45 -7.41 6.88
N GLN A 29 -0.49 -7.44 5.94
CA GLN A 29 0.85 -7.94 6.21
C GLN A 29 1.60 -7.05 7.21
N LEU A 30 1.47 -5.73 7.11
CA LEU A 30 2.09 -4.77 8.01
C LEU A 30 1.54 -4.94 9.43
N GLU A 31 0.23 -5.01 9.60
CA GLU A 31 -0.42 -5.23 10.90
C GLU A 31 0.04 -6.56 11.53
N SER A 32 0.02 -7.63 10.75
CA SER A 32 0.51 -8.95 11.19
C SER A 32 1.99 -8.90 11.61
N HIS A 33 2.81 -8.14 10.87
CA HIS A 33 4.24 -8.02 11.14
C HIS A 33 4.52 -7.12 12.35
N GLN A 34 3.74 -6.06 12.56
CA GLN A 34 3.80 -5.22 13.77
C GLN A 34 3.51 -6.03 15.04
N LEU A 35 2.51 -6.92 14.99
CA LEU A 35 2.24 -7.84 16.09
C LEU A 35 3.45 -8.77 16.37
N ARG A 36 4.10 -9.29 15.33
CA ARG A 36 5.33 -10.11 15.49
C ARG A 36 6.49 -9.31 16.05
N VAL A 37 6.67 -8.06 15.63
CA VAL A 37 7.68 -7.15 16.17
C VAL A 37 7.44 -6.97 17.66
N ALA A 38 6.21 -6.64 18.08
CA ALA A 38 5.87 -6.43 19.49
C ALA A 38 6.17 -7.65 20.37
N VAL A 39 5.79 -8.86 19.90
CA VAL A 39 6.11 -10.12 20.60
C VAL A 39 7.61 -10.36 20.69
N THR A 40 8.34 -10.14 19.59
CA THR A 40 9.78 -10.39 19.56
C THR A 40 10.55 -9.36 20.39
N GLU A 41 10.11 -8.11 20.39
CA GLU A 41 10.69 -7.04 21.20
C GLU A 41 10.53 -7.35 22.69
N ALA A 42 9.36 -7.86 23.11
CA ALA A 42 9.17 -8.30 24.49
C ALA A 42 10.19 -9.38 24.89
N ARG A 43 10.42 -10.39 24.02
CA ARG A 43 11.43 -11.44 24.26
C ARG A 43 12.86 -10.90 24.26
N TYR A 44 13.16 -9.95 23.37
CA TYR A 44 14.45 -9.29 23.31
C TYR A 44 14.75 -8.52 24.60
N ARG A 45 13.79 -7.74 25.10
CA ARG A 45 13.90 -6.98 26.36
C ARG A 45 14.12 -7.89 27.58
N THR A 46 13.65 -9.13 27.55
CA THR A 46 13.90 -10.13 28.60
C THR A 46 15.18 -10.95 28.38
N GLY A 47 16.05 -10.55 27.44
CA GLY A 47 17.33 -11.22 27.16
C GLY A 47 17.20 -12.55 26.40
N GLN A 48 16.02 -12.87 25.87
CA GLN A 48 15.74 -14.13 25.16
C GLN A 48 15.77 -13.97 23.62
N GLY A 49 16.40 -12.90 23.11
CA GLY A 49 16.38 -12.56 21.68
C GLY A 49 17.74 -12.12 21.15
N SER A 50 17.86 -12.10 19.81
CA SER A 50 19.03 -11.63 19.09
C SER A 50 18.81 -10.24 18.50
N THR A 51 19.78 -9.34 18.69
CA THR A 51 19.76 -7.99 18.09
C THR A 51 19.67 -8.06 16.57
N THR A 52 20.39 -9.00 15.94
CA THR A 52 20.36 -9.20 14.49
C THR A 52 18.95 -9.58 14.00
N SER A 53 18.25 -10.43 14.76
CA SER A 53 16.86 -10.79 14.45
C SER A 53 15.91 -9.61 14.59
N MET A 54 16.10 -8.75 15.60
CA MET A 54 15.32 -7.52 15.77
C MET A 54 15.53 -6.52 14.62
N ILE A 55 16.79 -6.30 14.21
CA ILE A 55 17.11 -5.41 13.08
C ILE A 55 16.43 -5.92 11.79
N GLY A 56 16.52 -7.22 11.50
CA GLY A 56 15.87 -7.79 10.32
C GLY A 56 14.34 -7.68 10.35
N LEU A 57 13.73 -7.73 11.54
CA LEU A 57 12.29 -7.51 11.68
C LEU A 57 11.92 -6.04 11.41
N TRP A 58 12.69 -5.07 11.90
CA TRP A 58 12.44 -3.66 11.63
C TRP A 58 12.64 -3.29 10.16
N GLN A 59 13.71 -3.77 9.53
CA GLN A 59 13.94 -3.56 8.10
C GLN A 59 12.76 -4.06 7.26
N ARG A 60 12.26 -5.26 7.55
CA ARG A 60 11.10 -5.81 6.84
C ARG A 60 9.82 -5.00 7.05
N MET A 61 9.66 -4.35 8.20
CA MET A 61 8.55 -3.46 8.48
C MET A 61 8.64 -2.18 7.63
N GLU A 62 9.83 -1.58 7.57
CA GLU A 62 10.11 -0.42 6.71
C GLU A 62 9.88 -0.74 5.24
N ASP A 63 10.38 -1.89 4.75
CA ASP A 63 10.17 -2.33 3.37
C ASP A 63 8.69 -2.46 3.02
N LEU A 64 7.88 -3.05 3.92
CA LEU A 64 6.43 -3.17 3.72
C LEU A 64 5.74 -1.79 3.71
N ALA A 65 6.15 -0.88 4.59
CA ALA A 65 5.61 0.47 4.64
C ALA A 65 5.93 1.27 3.37
N VAL A 66 7.16 1.18 2.87
CA VAL A 66 7.59 1.81 1.61
C VAL A 66 6.75 1.28 0.44
N ARG A 67 6.63 -0.05 0.31
CA ARG A 67 5.82 -0.66 -0.76
C ARG A 67 4.35 -0.25 -0.68
N GLY A 68 3.79 -0.14 0.52
CA GLY A 68 2.44 0.38 0.71
C GLY A 68 2.30 1.82 0.24
N SER A 69 3.28 2.67 0.55
CA SER A 69 3.31 4.06 0.09
C SER A 69 3.40 4.18 -1.42
N GLU A 70 4.24 3.38 -2.08
CA GLU A 70 4.35 3.35 -3.55
C GLU A 70 3.01 3.02 -4.20
N LYS A 71 2.29 2.02 -3.67
CA LYS A 71 0.97 1.65 -4.19
C LYS A 71 -0.09 2.72 -4.00
N ARG A 72 -0.07 3.47 -2.89
CA ARG A 72 -0.97 4.62 -2.71
C ARG A 72 -0.66 5.75 -3.70
N ILE A 73 0.61 6.03 -3.96
CA ILE A 73 1.00 7.03 -4.97
C ILE A 73 0.49 6.62 -6.37
N GLU A 74 0.63 5.34 -6.73
CA GLU A 74 0.08 4.81 -7.99
C GLU A 74 -1.45 4.96 -8.04
N GLN A 75 -2.16 4.69 -6.94
CA GLN A 75 -3.61 4.89 -6.84
C GLN A 75 -4.01 6.36 -7.06
N ASP A 76 -3.31 7.30 -6.43
CA ASP A 76 -3.57 8.74 -6.56
C ASP A 76 -3.30 9.25 -7.98
N GLN A 77 -2.38 8.62 -8.71
CA GLN A 77 -2.12 8.94 -10.12
C GLN A 77 -3.27 8.45 -11.01
N ILE A 78 -3.76 7.23 -10.79
CA ILE A 78 -4.92 6.70 -11.53
C ILE A 78 -6.18 7.52 -11.26
N LYS A 79 -6.41 7.91 -10.00
CA LYS A 79 -7.54 8.76 -9.62
C LYS A 79 -7.52 10.08 -10.42
N ARG A 80 -6.36 10.75 -10.45
CA ARG A 80 -6.17 11.97 -11.25
C ARG A 80 -6.38 11.75 -12.75
N ALA A 81 -5.95 10.61 -13.30
CA ALA A 81 -6.19 10.30 -14.70
C ALA A 81 -7.69 10.12 -15.00
N LEU A 82 -8.43 9.46 -14.11
CA LEU A 82 -9.88 9.30 -14.21
C LEU A 82 -10.62 10.64 -14.09
N GLU A 83 -10.21 11.51 -13.16
CA GLU A 83 -10.76 12.86 -13.00
C GLU A 83 -10.62 13.69 -14.29
N ILE A 84 -9.46 13.62 -14.94
CA ILE A 84 -9.20 14.30 -16.22
C ILE A 84 -10.10 13.75 -17.34
N LEU A 85 -10.29 12.43 -17.40
CA LEU A 85 -11.09 11.78 -18.45
C LEU A 85 -12.60 11.97 -18.27
N THR A 86 -13.07 12.06 -17.02
CA THR A 86 -14.49 12.25 -16.68
C THR A 86 -14.89 13.72 -16.66
N GLY A 87 -13.92 14.63 -16.51
CA GLY A 87 -14.19 16.04 -16.25
C GLY A 87 -14.72 16.30 -14.83
N GLU A 88 -14.79 15.26 -13.98
CA GLU A 88 -15.08 15.39 -12.56
C GLU A 88 -13.77 15.74 -11.86
N THR A 89 -13.64 16.99 -11.45
CA THR A 89 -12.62 17.36 -10.46
C THR A 89 -13.23 17.05 -9.11
N ASP A 90 -12.58 16.18 -8.32
CA ASP A 90 -12.96 15.94 -6.93
C ASP A 90 -13.07 17.34 -6.27
N PRO A 91 -14.25 17.77 -5.79
CA PRO A 91 -14.35 19.04 -5.09
C PRO A 91 -13.59 18.88 -3.78
N ILE A 92 -12.33 19.27 -3.80
CA ILE A 92 -11.48 19.36 -2.61
C ILE A 92 -12.09 20.46 -1.73
N PHE A 93 -13.00 20.08 -0.82
CA PHE A 93 -13.03 20.37 0.62
C PHE A 93 -14.26 19.70 1.27
#